data_AF-A0A4Y2VR10-F1
#
_entry.id   AF-A0A4Y2VR10-F1
#
_cell.length_a   1.000
_cell.length_b   1.000
_cell.length_c   1.000
_cell.angle_alpha   90.00
_cell.angle_beta   90.00
_cell.angle_gamma   90.00
#
_symmetry.space_group_name_H-M   'P 1'
#
loop_
_entity.id
_entity.type
_entity.pdbx_description
1 polymer ?
#
loop_
_entity_poly.entity_id
_entity_poly.type
_entity_poly.pdbx_seq_one_letter_code
_entity_poly.pdbx_strand_id
1 'polypeptide(L)'
;MLEFHTQQIAPISENHYGFVKGRSIVQANSATVKKIQRNKEDQQYTAMIALGTKEAFGSVVWSRLLTSIYSMGYPKENFLIIKDYLNNRWIEYPTCSGIVKKLMLRGSHKVSC
;
A
#
# COMPACT_ATOMS: atom_id res chain seq x y z
N MET A 1 8.52 3.46 16.49
CA MET A 1 9.29 4.56 15.89
C MET A 1 8.75 4.97 14.51
N LEU A 2 8.55 4.04 13.56
CA LEU A 2 7.91 4.34 12.26
C LEU A 2 6.44 4.76 12.37
N GLU A 3 5.63 4.09 13.20
CA GLU A 3 4.19 4.41 13.38
C GLU A 3 3.95 5.87 13.78
N PHE A 4 4.81 6.42 14.66
CA PHE A 4 4.75 7.81 15.11
C PHE A 4 4.99 8.80 13.97
N HIS A 5 5.96 8.52 13.10
CA HIS A 5 6.27 9.38 11.95
C HIS A 5 5.19 9.28 10.86
N THR A 6 4.64 8.09 10.61
CA THR A 6 3.54 7.92 9.66
C THR A 6 2.29 8.71 10.08
N GLN A 7 1.94 8.69 11.37
CA GLN A 7 0.75 9.40 11.87
C GLN A 7 0.92 10.92 11.94
N GLN A 8 2.15 11.42 12.14
CA GLN A 8 2.41 12.85 12.28
C GLN A 8 2.78 13.57 10.97
N ILE A 9 3.41 12.88 10.00
CA ILE A 9 4.01 13.54 8.83
C ILE A 9 3.24 13.26 7.53
N ALA A 10 2.54 12.12 7.43
CA ALA A 10 1.73 11.76 6.26
C ALA A 10 0.38 11.17 6.72
N PRO A 11 -0.61 12.03 7.05
CA PRO A 11 -1.85 11.56 7.64
C PRO A 11 -2.57 10.60 6.69
N ILE A 12 -2.66 9.34 7.13
CA ILE A 12 -3.48 8.33 6.48
C ILE A 12 -4.93 8.78 6.59
N SER A 13 -5.68 8.72 5.47
CA SER A 13 -7.09 9.09 5.46
C SER A 13 -7.88 8.38 6.57
N GLU A 14 -8.82 9.08 7.19
CA GLU A 14 -9.75 8.51 8.16
C GLU A 14 -10.58 7.36 7.57
N ASN A 15 -10.79 7.36 6.26
CA ASN A 15 -11.50 6.31 5.52
C ASN A 15 -10.58 5.16 5.03
N HIS A 16 -9.32 5.12 5.46
CA HIS A 16 -8.41 4.01 5.15
C HIS A 16 -8.50 2.91 6.23
N TYR A 17 -8.96 1.72 5.86
CA TYR A 17 -9.16 0.62 6.82
C TYR A 17 -8.18 -0.55 6.65
N GLY A 18 -7.50 -0.65 5.49
CA GLY A 18 -6.53 -1.71 5.24
C GLY A 18 -5.21 -1.47 5.99
N PHE A 19 -4.59 -2.52 6.52
CA PHE A 19 -3.24 -2.47 7.13
C PHE A 19 -3.02 -1.37 8.20
N VAL A 20 -4.09 -0.90 8.85
CA VAL A 20 -4.04 0.09 9.93
C VAL A 20 -4.46 -0.57 11.25
N LYS A 21 -3.62 -0.44 12.28
CA LYS A 21 -3.89 -0.98 13.62
C LYS A 21 -5.22 -0.47 14.16
N GLY A 22 -6.05 -1.37 14.67
CA GLY A 22 -7.37 -1.04 15.23
C GLY A 22 -8.44 -0.72 14.17
N ARG A 23 -8.13 -0.85 12.88
CA ARG A 23 -9.09 -0.75 11.79
C ARG A 23 -9.33 -2.11 11.13
N SER A 24 -10.57 -2.36 10.69
CA SER A 24 -10.96 -3.61 10.07
C SER A 24 -11.89 -3.43 8.87
N ILE A 25 -12.01 -4.47 8.06
CA ILE A 25 -12.96 -4.52 6.94
C ILE A 25 -14.42 -4.38 7.40
N VAL A 26 -14.73 -4.86 8.62
CA VAL A 26 -16.07 -4.74 9.20
C VAL A 26 -16.42 -3.27 9.44
N GLN A 27 -15.46 -2.47 9.92
CA GLN A 27 -15.66 -1.04 10.11
C GLN A 27 -15.79 -0.30 8.76
N ALA A 28 -15.02 -0.69 7.74
CA ALA A 28 -15.13 -0.13 6.39
C ALA A 28 -16.53 -0.34 5.81
N ASN A 29 -17.05 -1.55 5.90
CA ASN A 29 -18.39 -1.89 5.43
C ASN A 29 -19.46 -1.14 6.24
N SER A 30 -19.31 -1.10 7.57
CA SER A 30 -20.24 -0.38 8.45
C SER A 30 -20.30 1.12 8.12
N ALA A 31 -19.15 1.76 7.88
CA ALA A 31 -19.09 3.16 7.48
C ALA A 31 -19.77 3.40 6.11
N THR A 32 -19.57 2.48 5.17
CA THR A 32 -20.18 2.53 3.84
C THR A 32 -21.70 2.41 3.91
N VAL A 33 -22.22 1.42 4.66
CA VAL A 33 -23.67 1.23 4.88
C VAL A 33 -24.29 2.44 5.55
N LYS A 34 -23.64 3.00 6.58
CA LYS A 34 -24.11 4.23 7.24
C LYS A 34 -24.19 5.41 6.27
N LYS A 35 -23.23 5.55 5.35
CA LYS A 35 -23.26 6.63 4.36
C LYS A 35 -24.38 6.46 3.35
N ILE A 36 -24.62 5.23 2.87
CA ILE A 36 -25.75 4.90 1.99
C ILE A 36 -27.08 5.21 2.68
N GLN A 37 -27.22 4.80 3.95
CA GLN A 37 -28.45 5.02 4.72
C GLN A 37 -28.75 6.50 4.92
N ARG A 38 -27.74 7.31 5.27
CA ARG A 38 -27.89 8.78 5.41
C ARG A 38 -28.31 9.43 4.09
N ASN A 39 -27.63 9.09 3.01
CA ASN A 39 -28.00 9.62 1.70
C ASN A 39 -29.45 9.26 1.33
N LYS A 40 -29.92 8.05 1.68
CA LYS A 40 -31.32 7.65 1.48
C LYS A 40 -32.30 8.49 2.31
N GLU A 41 -31.99 8.73 3.59
CA GLU A 41 -32.78 9.57 4.49
C GLU A 41 -32.87 11.01 3.97
N ASP A 42 -31.78 11.52 3.39
CA ASP A 42 -31.69 12.86 2.78
C ASP A 42 -32.29 12.92 1.35
N GLN A 43 -32.97 11.86 0.90
CA GLN A 43 -33.52 11.73 -0.47
C GLN A 43 -32.48 11.89 -1.60
N GLN A 44 -31.22 11.55 -1.32
CA GLN A 44 -30.12 11.57 -2.28
C GLN A 44 -29.86 10.18 -2.88
N TYR A 45 -29.36 10.16 -4.12
CA TYR A 45 -28.89 8.93 -4.75
C TYR A 45 -27.46 8.60 -4.33
N THR A 46 -27.15 7.31 -4.23
CA THR A 46 -25.78 6.82 -3.99
C THR A 46 -25.32 5.95 -5.14
N ALA A 47 -24.20 6.31 -5.75
CA ALA A 47 -23.49 5.47 -6.73
C ALA A 47 -22.21 4.93 -6.09
N MET A 48 -21.98 3.62 -6.22
CA MET A 48 -20.76 2.97 -5.75
C MET A 48 -19.84 2.65 -6.94
N ILE A 49 -18.61 3.14 -6.89
CA ILE A 49 -17.57 2.84 -7.87
C ILE A 49 -16.55 1.92 -7.20
N ALA A 50 -16.50 0.66 -7.64
CA ALA A 50 -15.51 -0.30 -7.18
C ALA A 50 -14.27 -0.26 -8.10
N LEU A 51 -13.13 0.15 -7.55
CA LEU A 51 -11.85 0.19 -8.27
C LEU A 51 -10.93 -0.91 -7.75
N GLY A 52 -10.40 -1.72 -8.66
CA GLY A 52 -9.41 -2.76 -8.37
C GLY A 52 -8.13 -2.54 -9.16
N THR A 53 -6.99 -2.46 -8.48
CA THR A 53 -5.68 -2.39 -9.15
C THR A 53 -5.17 -3.79 -9.46
N LYS A 54 -4.87 -4.09 -10.73
CA LYS A 54 -4.18 -5.32 -11.11
C LYS A 54 -2.77 -5.31 -10.50
N GLU A 55 -2.44 -6.33 -9.73
CA GLU A 55 -1.12 -6.49 -9.09
C GLU A 55 -0.69 -5.23 -8.30
N ALA A 56 -1.48 -4.84 -7.30
CA ALA A 56 -1.24 -3.64 -6.48
C ALA A 56 0.21 -3.48 -6.00
N PHE A 57 0.85 -4.57 -5.57
CA PHE A 57 2.25 -4.58 -5.14
C PHE A 57 3.23 -4.81 -6.29
N GLY A 58 2.87 -5.64 -7.27
CA GLY A 58 3.71 -5.95 -8.44
C GLY A 58 3.97 -4.75 -9.34
N SER A 59 2.98 -3.87 -9.45
CA SER A 59 3.06 -2.67 -10.28
C SER A 59 3.84 -1.50 -9.65
N VAL A 60 4.20 -1.58 -8.36
CA VAL A 60 4.89 -0.50 -7.65
C VAL A 60 6.30 -0.32 -8.19
N VAL A 61 6.63 0.90 -8.60
CA VAL A 61 7.99 1.28 -9.03
C VAL A 61 8.78 1.77 -7.82
N TRP A 62 9.89 1.10 -7.48
CA TRP A 62 10.64 1.38 -6.25
C TRP A 62 11.19 2.81 -6.17
N SER A 63 11.66 3.37 -7.29
CA SER A 63 12.13 4.76 -7.30
C SER A 63 11.01 5.74 -6.93
N ARG A 64 9.80 5.53 -7.46
CA ARG A 64 8.64 6.35 -7.12
C ARG A 64 8.22 6.18 -5.66
N LEU A 65 8.22 4.96 -5.15
CA LEU A 65 7.95 4.69 -3.73
C LEU A 65 8.96 5.42 -2.83
N LEU A 66 10.25 5.35 -3.14
CA LEU A 66 11.30 6.04 -2.38
C LEU A 66 11.16 7.56 -2.46
N THR A 67 10.83 8.13 -3.63
CA THR A 67 10.53 9.56 -3.74
C THR A 67 9.37 9.96 -2.83
N SER A 68 8.28 9.17 -2.81
CA SER A 68 7.14 9.43 -1.93
C SER A 68 7.51 9.35 -0.45
N ILE A 69 8.28 8.35 -0.03
CA ILE A 69 8.73 8.21 1.37
C ILE A 69 9.63 9.38 1.76
N TYR A 70 10.52 9.80 0.87
CA TYR A 70 11.38 10.96 1.11
C TYR A 70 10.57 12.26 1.26
N SER A 71 9.58 12.49 0.40
CA SER A 71 8.73 13.68 0.49
C SER A 71 7.82 13.70 1.71
N MET A 72 7.55 12.54 2.33
CA MET A 72 6.84 12.41 3.60
C MET A 72 7.74 12.71 4.82
N GLY A 73 8.96 13.23 4.66
CA GLY A 73 9.78 13.72 5.77
C GLY A 73 10.23 12.65 6.78
N TYR A 74 10.32 11.39 6.36
CA TYR A 74 10.82 10.33 7.24
C TYR A 74 12.29 10.58 7.66
N PRO A 75 12.69 10.18 8.88
CA PRO A 75 14.08 10.26 9.31
C PRO A 75 15.00 9.57 8.32
N LYS A 76 16.17 10.17 8.10
CA LYS A 76 17.15 9.73 7.09
C LYS A 76 17.54 8.26 7.28
N GLU A 77 17.68 7.83 8.52
CA GLU A 77 18.06 6.47 8.91
C GLU A 77 17.02 5.45 8.43
N ASN A 78 15.73 5.74 8.68
CA ASN A 78 14.62 4.90 8.24
C ASN A 78 14.54 4.85 6.71
N PHE A 79 14.71 6.00 6.05
CA PHE A 79 14.74 6.06 4.60
C PHE A 79 15.88 5.22 4.01
N LEU A 80 17.08 5.28 4.59
CA LEU A 80 18.24 4.51 4.14
C LEU A 80 18.01 2.99 4.30
N ILE A 81 17.41 2.56 5.42
CA ILE A 81 17.06 1.14 5.64
C ILE A 81 16.06 0.67 4.58
N ILE A 82 15.01 1.45 4.31
CA ILE A 82 14.01 1.10 3.29
C ILE A 82 14.63 1.08 1.89
N LYS A 83 15.47 2.08 1.58
CA LYS A 83 16.18 2.17 0.31
C LYS A 83 17.07 0.95 0.09
N ASP A 84 17.82 0.54 1.11
CA ASP A 84 18.69 -0.63 1.06
C ASP A 84 17.88 -1.91 0.83
N TYR A 85 16.80 -2.10 1.60
CA TYR A 85 15.89 -3.24 1.45
C TYR A 85 15.29 -3.39 0.04
N LEU A 86 14.99 -2.26 -0.61
CA LEU A 86 14.41 -2.25 -1.96
C LEU A 86 15.45 -2.29 -3.08
N ASN A 87 16.74 -2.09 -2.77
CA ASN A 87 17.81 -2.08 -3.75
C ASN A 87 18.36 -3.50 -4.00
N ASN A 88 18.93 -3.73 -5.19
CA ASN A 88 19.62 -4.98 -5.55
C ASN A 88 18.82 -6.27 -5.27
N ARG A 89 17.49 -6.23 -5.39
CA ARG A 89 16.65 -7.42 -5.25
C ARG A 89 16.72 -8.24 -6.53
N TRP A 90 17.03 -9.53 -6.41
CA TRP A 90 17.02 -10.48 -7.51
C TRP A 90 16.00 -11.58 -7.23
N ILE A 91 15.36 -12.07 -8.28
CA ILE A 91 14.62 -13.34 -8.23
C ILE A 91 15.39 -14.38 -9.04
N GLU A 92 15.45 -15.58 -8.48
CA GLU A 92 15.95 -16.77 -9.16
C GLU A 92 14.77 -17.67 -9.45
N TYR A 93 14.66 -18.14 -10.69
CA TYR A 93 13.65 -19.13 -11.05
C TYR A 93 14.25 -20.19 -11.99
N PRO A 94 13.86 -21.46 -11.80
CA PRO A 94 14.32 -22.54 -12.65
C PRO A 94 13.65 -22.44 -14.03
N THR A 95 14.43 -22.74 -15.07
CA THR A 95 13.97 -22.89 -16.45
C THR A 95 14.49 -24.22 -17.00
N CYS A 96 13.95 -24.69 -18.12
CA CYS A 96 14.45 -25.91 -18.80
C CYS A 96 15.94 -25.83 -19.18
N SER A 97 16.51 -24.62 -19.19
CA SER A 97 17.91 -24.34 -19.54
C SER A 97 18.79 -24.00 -18.33
N GLY A 98 18.28 -24.10 -17.10
CA GLY A 98 18.99 -23.78 -15.86
C GLY A 98 18.34 -22.66 -15.04
N ILE A 99 19.07 -22.12 -14.05
CA ILE A 99 18.57 -21.06 -13.16
C ILE A 99 18.81 -19.69 -13.82
N VAL A 100 17.75 -18.89 -13.95
CA VAL A 100 17.84 -17.52 -14.45
C VAL A 100 17.71 -16.53 -13.28
N LYS A 101 18.62 -15.55 -13.22
CA LYS A 101 18.59 -14.43 -12.28
C LYS A 101 17.98 -13.20 -12.96
N LYS A 102 17.01 -12.55 -12.33
CA LYS A 102 16.39 -11.31 -12.82
C LYS A 102 16.39 -10.23 -11.75
N LEU A 103 16.88 -9.04 -12.10
CA LEU A 103 16.85 -7.85 -11.24
C LEU A 103 15.41 -7.35 -11.10
N MET A 104 15.03 -6.98 -9.87
CA MET A 104 13.70 -6.51 -9.51
C MET A 104 13.69 -5.00 -9.30
N LEU A 105 13.20 -4.26 -10.29
CA LEU A 105 13.04 -2.80 -10.24
C LEU A 105 11.64 -2.35 -9.82
N ARG A 106 10.71 -3.31 -9.69
CA ARG A 106 9.29 -3.16 -9.32
C ARG A 106 8.87 -4.38 -8.48
N GLY A 107 7.68 -4.43 -7.87
CA GLY A 107 7.21 -5.66 -7.20
C GLY A 107 7.11 -6.85 -8.18
N SER A 108 7.27 -8.13 -7.84
CA SER A 108 7.09 -8.90 -6.59
C SER A 108 7.88 -10.24 -6.59
N HIS A 109 8.07 -10.87 -5.41
CA HIS A 109 7.76 -12.31 -5.18
C HIS A 109 6.85 -12.34 -3.93
N LYS A 110 5.72 -13.06 -3.98
CA LYS A 110 4.68 -12.97 -2.95
C LYS A 110 5.23 -13.42 -1.60
N VAL A 111 5.40 -12.48 -0.67
CA VAL A 111 5.49 -12.79 0.76
C VAL A 111 4.07 -12.61 1.29
N SER A 112 3.42 -13.71 1.64
CA SER A 112 2.21 -13.66 2.47
C SER A 112 2.62 -13.14 3.85
N CYS A 113 1.93 -12.11 4.34
CA CYS A 113 1.94 -11.79 5.75
C CYS A 113 1.24 -12.89 6.54
#